data_AF-A0A9E5TP44-F1
#
_entry.id   AF-A0A9E5TP44-F1
#
_cell.length_a   1.000
_cell.length_b   1.000
_cell.length_c   1.000
_cell.angle_alpha   90.00
_cell.angle_beta   90.00
_cell.angle_gamma   90.00
#
_symmetry.space_group_name_H-M   'P 1'
#
loop_
_entity.id
_entity.type
_entity.pdbx_description
1 polymer ?
#
loop_
_entity_poly.entity_id
_entity_poly.type
_entity_poly.pdbx_seq_one_letter_code
_entity_poly.pdbx_strand_id
1 'polypeptide(L)'
;MWQSEWVRDRLAATWPDRRFEIVKIETVGDKLLDRPLPEIGGKGLFTEELESALRSGDVDLAVHSLKDLPTDLGAGLRLGAVCLREDPRDAWVSAPGGASDIRAAAPRARVGTSSERRRAQVLAARPDVQVAAIRGNVETRLRKLDEG
;
A
#
# COMPACT_ATOMS: atom_id res chain seq x y z
N MET A 1 -7.11 7.86 1.74
CA MET A 1 -7.72 9.00 2.46
C MET A 1 -6.79 9.60 3.50
N TRP A 2 -6.43 8.87 4.57
CA TRP A 2 -5.60 9.41 5.65
C TRP A 2 -4.32 10.15 5.18
N GLN A 3 -3.57 9.57 4.23
CA GLN A 3 -2.34 10.21 3.72
C GLN A 3 -2.62 11.55 3.02
N SER A 4 -3.70 11.63 2.24
CA SER A 4 -4.10 12.86 1.54
C SER A 4 -4.54 13.94 2.54
N GLU A 5 -5.27 13.56 3.59
CA GLU A 5 -5.69 14.46 4.67
C GLU A 5 -4.48 14.98 5.45
N TRP A 6 -3.55 14.10 5.80
CA TRP A 6 -2.30 14.49 6.47
C TRP A 6 -1.50 15.51 5.66
N VAL A 7 -1.36 15.29 4.34
CA VAL A 7 -0.67 16.24 3.45
C VAL A 7 -1.44 17.56 3.40
N ARG A 8 -2.77 17.53 3.15
CA ARG A 8 -3.62 18.73 3.12
C ARG A 8 -3.46 19.56 4.39
N ASP A 9 -3.51 18.93 5.57
CA ASP A 9 -3.46 19.64 6.84
C ASP A 9 -2.09 20.31 7.07
N ARG A 10 -1.01 19.68 6.63
CA ARG A 10 0.35 20.28 6.64
C ARG A 10 0.47 21.45 5.67
N LEU A 11 -0.09 21.32 4.47
CA LEU A 11 -0.11 22.42 3.48
C LEU A 11 -0.95 23.59 4.00
N ALA A 12 -2.13 23.33 4.57
CA ALA A 12 -3.01 24.35 5.15
C ALA A 12 -2.36 25.06 6.35
N ALA A 13 -1.64 24.34 7.21
CA ALA A 13 -0.91 24.93 8.32
C ALA A 13 0.27 25.81 7.85
N THR A 14 0.90 25.46 6.72
CA THR A 14 2.05 26.20 6.16
C THR A 14 1.60 27.42 5.35
N TRP A 15 0.47 27.33 4.65
CA TRP A 15 -0.11 28.40 3.85
C TRP A 15 -1.58 28.65 4.21
N PRO A 16 -1.87 29.33 5.33
CA PRO A 16 -3.23 29.54 5.83
C PRO A 16 -4.14 30.31 4.87
N ASP A 17 -3.57 31.16 4.02
CA ASP A 17 -4.32 31.96 3.04
C ASP A 17 -4.70 31.18 1.76
N ARG A 18 -4.28 29.91 1.65
CA ARG A 18 -4.57 29.04 0.50
C ARG A 18 -5.65 28.02 0.85
N ARG A 19 -6.44 27.66 -0.16
CA ARG A 19 -7.43 26.58 -0.06
C ARG A 19 -6.88 25.30 -0.66
N PHE A 20 -7.14 24.18 0.01
CA PHE A 20 -6.71 22.86 -0.41
C PHE A 20 -7.93 21.93 -0.45
N GLU A 21 -8.22 21.39 -1.63
CA GLU A 21 -9.32 20.44 -1.85
C GLU A 21 -8.75 19.03 -2.04
N ILE A 22 -9.45 18.02 -1.52
CA ILE A 22 -9.12 16.61 -1.77
C ILE A 22 -10.07 16.08 -2.83
N VAL A 23 -9.53 15.86 -4.03
CA VAL A 23 -10.23 15.17 -5.12
C VAL A 23 -9.99 13.67 -4.98
N LYS A 24 -11.06 12.90 -4.79
CA LYS A 24 -10.99 11.43 -4.75
C LYS A 24 -11.02 10.89 -6.16
N ILE A 25 -10.01 10.09 -6.52
CA ILE A 25 -9.90 9.41 -7.80
C ILE A 25 -9.88 7.91 -7.52
N GLU A 26 -10.79 7.17 -8.15
CA GLU A 26 -10.83 5.71 -8.07
C GLU A 26 -9.92 5.10 -9.14
N THR A 27 -9.01 4.22 -8.73
CA THR A 27 -8.12 3.53 -9.67
C THR A 27 -8.69 2.19 -10.13
N VAL A 28 -8.26 1.70 -11.29
CA VAL A 28 -8.58 0.33 -11.74
C VAL A 28 -8.10 -0.71 -10.73
N GLY A 29 -6.98 -0.47 -10.05
CA GLY A 29 -6.49 -1.31 -8.96
C GLY A 29 -7.46 -1.44 -7.77
N ASP A 30 -8.26 -0.41 -7.50
CA ASP A 30 -9.30 -0.46 -6.46
C ASP A 30 -10.54 -1.24 -6.91
N LYS A 31 -10.82 -1.27 -8.22
CA LYS A 31 -11.96 -1.98 -8.82
C LYS A 31 -11.70 -3.46 -9.04
N LEU A 32 -10.44 -3.86 -9.26
CA LEU A 32 -10.04 -5.23 -9.57
C LEU A 32 -9.41 -5.94 -8.35
N LEU A 33 -10.23 -6.25 -7.35
CA LEU A 33 -9.78 -6.99 -6.16
C LEU A 33 -9.54 -8.50 -6.43
N ASP A 34 -10.15 -9.04 -7.48
CA ASP A 34 -10.34 -10.49 -7.68
C ASP A 34 -9.35 -11.18 -8.65
N ARG A 35 -8.39 -10.47 -9.27
CA ARG A 35 -7.41 -11.07 -10.20
C ARG A 35 -5.94 -10.91 -9.74
N PRO A 36 -5.06 -11.91 -9.90
CA PRO A 36 -3.65 -11.83 -9.49
C PRO A 36 -2.92 -10.62 -10.09
N LEU A 37 -2.12 -9.91 -9.29
CA LEU A 37 -1.38 -8.70 -9.67
C LEU A 37 -0.43 -8.95 -10.86
N PRO A 38 0.25 -10.12 -10.94
CA PRO A 38 1.02 -10.48 -12.12
C PRO A 38 0.18 -10.67 -13.38
N GLU A 39 -1.10 -11.04 -13.26
CA GLU A 39 -2.01 -11.30 -14.38
C GLU A 39 -2.71 -10.03 -14.89
N ILE A 40 -2.79 -8.98 -14.06
CA ILE A 40 -3.43 -7.71 -14.45
C ILE A 40 -2.49 -6.85 -15.32
N GLY A 41 -1.18 -7.14 -15.36
CA GLY A 41 -0.25 -6.63 -16.38
C GLY A 41 -0.28 -5.12 -16.60
N GLY A 42 0.56 -4.36 -15.89
CA GLY A 42 0.79 -2.96 -16.24
C GLY A 42 1.62 -2.21 -15.22
N LYS A 43 2.64 -1.48 -15.70
CA LYS A 43 3.18 -0.35 -14.93
C LYS A 43 2.02 0.62 -14.68
N GLY A 44 1.79 1.01 -13.44
CA GLY A 44 0.86 2.10 -13.12
C GLY A 44 -0.57 1.72 -12.72
N LEU A 45 -0.86 0.46 -12.35
CA LEU A 45 -2.21 0.03 -11.94
C LEU A 45 -2.87 0.87 -10.82
N PHE A 46 -2.05 1.53 -10.00
CA PHE A 46 -2.48 2.41 -8.90
C PHE A 46 -2.11 3.88 -9.13
N THR A 47 -1.52 4.21 -10.27
CA THR A 47 -1.00 5.55 -10.55
C THR A 47 -1.56 6.15 -11.83
N GLU A 48 -2.00 5.35 -12.81
CA GLU A 48 -2.40 5.81 -14.14
C GLU A 48 -3.51 6.87 -14.10
N GLU A 49 -4.57 6.67 -13.30
CA GLU A 49 -5.67 7.64 -13.22
C GLU A 49 -5.24 8.94 -12.52
N LEU A 50 -4.35 8.83 -11.52
CA LEU A 50 -3.79 9.99 -10.81
C LEU A 50 -2.83 10.77 -11.73
N GLU A 51 -2.01 10.06 -12.51
CA GLU A 51 -1.10 10.63 -13.50
C GLU A 51 -1.87 11.32 -14.63
N SER A 52 -2.99 10.73 -15.09
CA SER A 52 -3.88 11.35 -16.07
C SER A 52 -4.46 12.65 -15.54
N ALA A 53 -4.97 12.65 -14.30
CA ALA A 53 -5.53 13.84 -13.66
C ALA A 53 -4.49 14.96 -13.47
N LEU A 54 -3.23 14.61 -13.18
CA LEU A 54 -2.13 15.57 -13.12
C LEU A 54 -1.83 16.19 -14.49
N ARG A 55 -1.89 15.37 -15.56
CA ARG A 55 -1.60 15.84 -16.93
C ARG A 55 -2.72 16.69 -17.51
N SER A 56 -3.98 16.39 -17.21
CA SER A 56 -5.14 17.19 -17.62
C SER A 56 -5.26 18.49 -16.84
N GLY A 57 -4.62 18.58 -15.66
CA GLY A 57 -4.76 19.71 -14.75
C GLY A 57 -6.01 19.63 -13.88
N ASP A 58 -6.65 18.46 -13.78
CA ASP A 58 -7.77 18.23 -12.87
C ASP A 58 -7.33 18.25 -11.39
N VAL A 59 -6.06 17.92 -11.13
CA VAL A 59 -5.41 18.05 -9.81
C VAL A 59 -4.01 18.64 -9.96
N ASP A 60 -3.57 19.39 -8.94
CA ASP A 60 -2.23 20.00 -8.92
C ASP A 60 -1.15 19.08 -8.33
N LEU A 61 -1.55 18.11 -7.50
CA LEU A 61 -0.66 17.17 -6.83
C LEU A 61 -1.36 15.83 -6.55
N ALA A 62 -0.60 14.74 -6.63
CA ALA A 62 -1.04 13.41 -6.23
C ALA A 62 -0.25 12.93 -5.00
N VAL A 63 -0.94 12.32 -4.04
CA VAL A 63 -0.35 11.78 -2.81
C VAL A 63 -0.32 10.26 -2.89
N HIS A 64 0.87 9.68 -2.76
CA HIS A 64 1.07 8.23 -2.81
C HIS A 64 1.84 7.72 -1.60
N SER A 65 1.61 6.45 -1.27
CA SER A 65 2.61 5.66 -0.56
C SER A 65 3.81 5.47 -1.49
N LEU A 66 5.00 5.90 -1.08
CA LEU A 66 6.19 5.91 -1.96
C LEU A 66 6.54 4.53 -2.53
N LYS A 67 6.24 3.45 -1.81
CA LYS A 67 6.48 2.06 -2.26
C LYS A 67 5.65 1.66 -3.48
N ASP A 68 4.56 2.37 -3.74
CA ASP A 68 3.59 2.07 -4.80
C ASP A 68 3.82 2.94 -6.05
N LEU A 69 4.77 3.90 -6.00
CA LEU A 69 5.18 4.68 -7.16
C LEU A 69 6.13 3.87 -8.07
N PRO A 70 5.94 3.93 -9.40
CA PRO A 70 6.90 3.34 -10.33
C PRO A 70 8.23 4.10 -10.27
N THR A 71 9.31 3.41 -10.63
CA THR A 71 10.65 4.02 -10.71
C THR A 71 10.79 5.01 -11.87
N ASP A 72 9.93 4.88 -12.87
CA ASP A 72 9.81 5.78 -14.02
C ASP A 72 8.41 6.39 -13.98
N LEU A 73 8.34 7.70 -13.77
CA LEU A 73 7.08 8.46 -13.69
C LEU A 73 6.59 8.93 -15.08
N GLY A 74 7.37 8.68 -16.13
CA GLY A 74 7.09 9.18 -17.47
C GLY A 74 7.29 10.69 -17.62
N ALA A 75 7.17 11.15 -18.87
CA ALA A 75 7.42 12.55 -19.22
C ALA A 75 6.37 13.48 -18.61
N GLY A 76 6.77 14.66 -18.13
CA GLY A 76 5.87 15.69 -17.61
C GLY A 76 5.44 15.51 -16.15
N LEU A 77 5.85 14.43 -15.49
CA LEU A 77 5.61 14.19 -14.08
C LEU A 77 6.93 14.13 -13.31
N ARG A 78 6.90 14.48 -12.02
CA ARG A 78 8.06 14.42 -11.15
C ARG A 78 7.65 14.14 -9.71
N LEU A 79 8.55 13.54 -8.94
CA LEU A 79 8.39 13.43 -7.50
C LEU A 79 8.62 14.80 -6.87
N GLY A 80 7.54 15.48 -6.51
CA GLY A 80 7.58 16.85 -5.99
C GLY A 80 8.09 16.96 -4.54
N ALA A 81 7.81 15.95 -3.72
CA ALA A 81 8.23 15.92 -2.32
C ALA A 81 8.31 14.49 -1.80
N VAL A 82 9.16 14.27 -0.79
CA VAL A 82 9.18 13.07 0.05
C VAL A 82 8.94 13.53 1.48
N CYS A 83 7.83 13.08 2.07
CA CYS A 83 7.47 13.43 3.44
C CYS A 83 8.40 12.74 4.45
N LEU A 84 8.37 13.20 5.70
CA LEU A 84 9.08 12.52 6.79
C LEU A 84 8.65 11.04 6.85
N ARG A 85 9.63 10.15 6.93
CA ARG A 85 9.39 8.71 6.89
C ARG A 85 8.87 8.22 8.23
N GLU A 86 7.71 7.59 8.22
CA GLU A 86 7.20 6.79 9.34
C GLU A 86 8.01 5.50 9.53
N ASP A 87 7.71 4.73 10.58
CA ASP A 87 8.37 3.44 10.85
C ASP A 87 8.34 2.53 9.60
N PRO A 88 9.52 2.17 9.04
CA PRO A 88 9.58 1.42 7.79
C PRO A 88 9.49 -0.11 7.99
N ARG A 89 9.38 -0.61 9.23
CA ARG A 89 9.43 -2.04 9.54
C ARG A 89 8.17 -2.76 9.09
N ASP A 90 8.33 -4.04 8.75
CA ASP A 90 7.20 -4.96 8.65
C ASP A 90 6.71 -5.31 10.07
N ALA A 91 5.40 -5.47 10.25
CA ALA A 91 4.79 -5.91 11.49
C ALA A 91 4.31 -7.36 11.39
N TRP A 92 4.50 -8.12 12.47
CA TRP A 92 3.85 -9.41 12.67
C TRP A 92 2.49 -9.17 13.32
N VAL A 93 1.43 -9.75 12.75
CA VAL A 93 0.06 -9.64 13.26
C VAL A 93 -0.51 -11.04 13.37
N SER A 94 -0.98 -11.40 14.56
CA SER A 94 -1.61 -12.68 14.86
C SER A 94 -2.92 -12.47 15.61
N ALA A 95 -3.83 -13.44 15.51
CA ALA A 95 -5.04 -13.47 16.32
C ALA A 95 -4.69 -13.47 17.83
N PRO A 96 -5.62 -13.07 18.72
CA PRO A 96 -5.41 -13.14 20.16
C PRO A 96 -4.95 -14.54 20.61
N GLY A 97 -3.89 -14.61 21.41
CA GLY A 97 -3.27 -15.88 21.83
C GLY A 97 -2.39 -16.55 20.76
N GLY A 98 -2.22 -15.93 19.59
CA GLY A 98 -1.30 -16.37 18.55
C GLY A 98 0.17 -16.14 18.88
N ALA A 99 1.05 -16.60 17.99
CA ALA A 99 2.49 -16.45 18.14
C ALA A 99 2.91 -14.97 18.17
N SER A 100 3.86 -14.61 19.03
CA SER A 100 4.37 -13.24 19.16
C SER A 100 5.23 -12.81 17.97
N ASP A 101 5.87 -13.76 17.29
CA ASP A 101 6.63 -13.56 16.07
C ASP A 101 6.67 -14.84 15.23
N ILE A 102 7.36 -14.76 14.08
CA ILE A 102 7.53 -15.89 13.16
C ILE A 102 8.34 -17.06 13.77
N ARG A 103 9.20 -16.82 14.77
CA ARG A 103 9.98 -17.87 15.44
C ARG A 103 9.11 -18.66 16.41
N ALA A 104 8.16 -17.98 17.06
CA ALA A 104 7.18 -18.59 17.96
C ALA A 104 6.01 -19.27 17.20
N ALA A 105 5.91 -19.13 15.88
CA ALA A 105 4.86 -19.75 15.08
C ALA A 105 4.94 -21.28 15.11
N ALA A 106 3.79 -21.94 15.25
CA ALA A 106 3.68 -23.40 15.24
C ALA A 106 4.24 -24.01 13.94
N PRO A 107 4.71 -25.27 13.96
CA PRO A 107 5.12 -25.96 12.75
C PRO A 107 4.00 -25.94 11.70
N ARG A 108 4.34 -25.64 10.44
CA ARG A 108 3.37 -25.54 9.33
C ARG A 108 2.29 -24.45 9.49
N ALA A 109 2.52 -23.45 10.35
CA ALA A 109 1.62 -22.31 10.48
C ALA A 109 1.36 -21.60 9.14
N ARG A 110 0.15 -21.09 8.94
CA ARG A 110 -0.24 -20.31 7.77
C ARG A 110 0.15 -18.83 7.97
N VAL A 111 0.85 -18.25 6.99
CA VAL A 111 1.27 -16.84 7.01
C VAL A 111 0.69 -16.13 5.78
N GLY A 112 -0.15 -15.12 6.01
CA GLY A 112 -0.80 -14.35 4.95
C GLY A 112 0.09 -13.22 4.40
N THR A 113 0.57 -13.33 3.16
CA THR A 113 1.20 -12.22 2.43
C THR A 113 1.13 -12.42 0.92
N SER A 114 0.80 -11.36 0.18
CA SER A 114 0.92 -11.32 -1.30
C SER A 114 2.19 -10.61 -1.78
N SER A 115 3.10 -10.25 -0.86
CA SER A 115 4.39 -9.63 -1.20
C SER A 115 5.44 -10.71 -1.40
N GLU A 116 6.00 -10.82 -2.61
CA GLU A 116 7.10 -11.77 -2.89
C GLU A 116 8.34 -11.47 -2.03
N ARG A 117 8.62 -10.18 -1.74
CA ARG A 117 9.69 -9.79 -0.81
C ARG A 117 9.50 -10.45 0.55
N ARG A 118 8.30 -10.34 1.14
CA ARG A 118 8.01 -10.94 2.45
C ARG A 118 7.98 -12.45 2.39
N ARG A 119 7.40 -13.03 1.33
CA ARG A 119 7.33 -14.48 1.12
C ARG A 119 8.73 -15.10 1.12
N ALA A 120 9.65 -14.53 0.34
CA ALA A 120 11.03 -15.01 0.29
C ALA A 120 11.72 -14.94 1.66
N GLN A 121 11.57 -13.81 2.38
CA GLN A 121 12.18 -13.62 3.70
C GLN A 121 11.59 -14.56 4.76
N VAL A 122 10.27 -14.78 4.74
CA VAL A 122 9.59 -15.72 5.65
C VAL A 122 10.05 -17.15 5.40
N LEU A 123 10.07 -17.61 4.16
CA LEU A 123 10.47 -18.99 3.83
C LEU A 123 11.97 -19.24 4.06
N ALA A 124 12.81 -18.21 3.93
CA ALA A 124 14.22 -18.30 4.31
C ALA A 124 14.40 -18.49 5.83
N ALA A 125 13.58 -17.82 6.65
CA ALA A 125 13.66 -17.90 8.10
C ALA A 125 12.95 -19.14 8.68
N ARG A 126 11.83 -19.55 8.09
CA ARG A 126 10.98 -20.67 8.50
C ARG A 126 10.50 -21.46 7.26
N PRO A 127 11.32 -22.39 6.75
CA PRO A 127 10.98 -23.16 5.54
C PRO A 127 9.74 -24.06 5.71
N ASP A 128 9.34 -24.35 6.96
CA ASP A 128 8.23 -25.23 7.28
C ASP A 128 6.85 -24.55 7.25
N VAL A 129 6.79 -23.21 7.26
CA VAL A 129 5.51 -22.48 7.27
C VAL A 129 4.83 -22.44 5.89
N GLN A 130 3.51 -22.31 5.89
CA GLN A 130 2.70 -22.23 4.67
C GLN A 130 2.38 -20.76 4.36
N VAL A 131 3.03 -20.19 3.34
CA VAL A 131 2.72 -18.82 2.91
C VAL A 131 1.52 -18.83 1.96
N ALA A 132 0.47 -18.11 2.33
CA ALA A 132 -0.75 -17.95 1.54
C ALA A 132 -0.92 -16.50 1.08
N ALA A 133 -1.42 -16.31 -0.14
CA ALA A 133 -1.75 -14.98 -0.64
C ALA A 133 -2.91 -14.37 0.16
N ILE A 134 -2.80 -13.10 0.51
CA ILE A 134 -3.86 -12.32 1.17
C ILE A 134 -4.01 -10.94 0.50
N ARG A 135 -5.25 -10.54 0.29
CA ARG A 135 -5.63 -9.31 -0.43
C ARG A 135 -6.69 -8.51 0.29
N GLY A 136 -6.78 -7.25 -0.12
CA GLY A 136 -7.63 -6.22 0.46
C GLY A 136 -6.80 -5.14 1.15
N ASN A 137 -7.48 -4.07 1.54
CA ASN A 137 -6.95 -3.04 2.42
C ASN A 137 -6.63 -3.63 3.81
N VAL A 138 -6.07 -2.80 4.70
CA VAL A 138 -5.66 -3.25 6.05
C VAL A 138 -6.81 -3.92 6.80
N GLU A 139 -7.98 -3.28 6.84
CA GLU A 139 -9.18 -3.79 7.52
C GLU A 139 -9.63 -5.15 6.98
N THR A 140 -9.65 -5.32 5.66
CA THR A 140 -10.02 -6.60 5.03
C THR A 140 -9.06 -7.72 5.41
N ARG A 141 -7.76 -7.41 5.57
CA ARG A 141 -6.75 -8.40 5.97
C ARG A 141 -6.87 -8.77 7.43
N LEU A 142 -7.16 -7.81 8.32
CA LEU A 142 -7.41 -8.06 9.73
C LEU A 142 -8.67 -8.92 9.92
N ARG A 143 -9.76 -8.60 9.21
CA ARG A 143 -10.97 -9.43 9.24
C ARG A 143 -10.70 -10.87 8.80
N LYS A 144 -9.97 -11.08 7.71
CA LYS A 144 -9.57 -12.43 7.26
C LYS A 144 -8.71 -13.17 8.29
N LEU A 145 -7.87 -12.45 9.04
CA LEU A 145 -7.10 -13.05 10.13
C LEU A 145 -8.02 -13.49 11.28
N ASP A 146 -9.03 -12.68 11.61
CA ASP A 146 -9.99 -12.98 12.67
C ASP A 146 -10.95 -14.13 12.30
N GLU A 147 -11.27 -14.26 11.01
CA GLU A 147 -12.17 -15.30 10.47
C GLU A 147 -11.50 -16.68 10.24
N GLY A 148 -10.17 -16.73 10.06
CA GLY A 148 -9.37 -17.95 9.82
C GLY A 148 -9.05 -18.28 8.36
#